data_AF-A0A8H6RHB9-F1
#
_entry.id   AF-A0A8H6RHB9-F1
#
_cell.length_a   1.000
_cell.length_b   1.000
_cell.length_c   1.000
_cell.angle_alpha   90.00
_cell.angle_beta   90.00
_cell.angle_gamma   90.00
#
_symmetry.space_group_name_H-M   'P 1'
#
loop_
_entity.id
_entity.type
_entity.pdbx_description
1 polymer ?
#
loop_
_entity_poly.entity_id
_entity_poly.type
_entity_poly.pdbx_seq_one_letter_code
_entity_poly.pdbx_strand_id
1 'polypeptide(L)'
;MRFSTTAAAFVAASLPIALAQTFTDCDPTNTTCPADTGLPSSSYTADFTQGASANASWSGAAYTTVEYGDNGAVFTIEKSGQAPTIQTDFYIFFGRVDVTMKAAAGTGIVSSIVLESDDLDEIDWEFIGGDNGHVQSNFYGKGNTTSYDRVIYHQVSDVQNTWHSE
;
A
#
# COMPACT_ATOMS: atom_id res chain seq x y z
N MET A 1 6.84 -19.96 54.44
CA MET A 1 6.18 -19.61 53.16
C MET A 1 7.27 -19.27 52.16
N ARG A 2 7.43 -20.08 51.10
CA ARG A 2 8.37 -19.80 50.01
C ARG A 2 7.57 -19.08 48.92
N PHE A 3 7.89 -17.82 48.65
CA PHE A 3 7.31 -17.08 47.53
C PHE A 3 8.17 -17.36 46.29
N SER A 4 7.62 -18.13 45.35
CA SER A 4 8.18 -18.25 44.00
C SER A 4 7.70 -17.06 43.18
N THR A 5 8.62 -16.15 42.84
CA THR A 5 8.36 -15.09 41.85
C THR A 5 8.61 -15.67 40.46
N THR A 6 7.54 -16.01 39.74
CA THR A 6 7.58 -16.23 38.29
C THR A 6 7.74 -14.89 37.60
N ALA A 7 8.93 -14.61 37.07
CA ALA A 7 9.17 -13.49 36.18
C ALA A 7 8.53 -13.79 34.82
N ALA A 8 7.46 -13.08 34.47
CA ALA A 8 6.91 -13.07 33.13
C ALA A 8 7.84 -12.25 32.23
N ALA A 9 8.56 -12.90 31.32
CA ALA A 9 9.33 -12.24 30.29
C ALA A 9 8.36 -11.66 29.25
N PHE A 10 8.19 -10.33 29.26
CA PHE A 10 7.58 -9.61 28.14
C PHE A 10 8.57 -9.65 26.97
N VAL A 11 8.30 -10.51 25.98
CA VAL A 11 8.95 -10.40 24.67
C VAL A 11 8.26 -9.25 23.95
N ALA A 12 8.90 -8.08 23.91
CA ALA A 12 8.49 -7.00 23.03
C ALA A 12 8.69 -7.49 21.59
N ALA A 13 7.60 -7.88 20.93
CA ALA A 13 7.61 -8.11 19.50
C ALA A 13 7.89 -6.76 18.83
N SER A 14 9.15 -6.52 18.46
CA SER A 14 9.51 -5.46 17.55
C SER A 14 8.81 -5.75 16.23
N LEU A 15 7.68 -5.08 15.97
CA LEU A 15 7.06 -5.09 14.66
C LEU A 15 8.13 -4.65 13.65
N PRO A 16 8.42 -5.44 12.61
CA PRO A 16 9.32 -5.00 11.56
C PRO A 16 8.67 -3.79 10.90
N ILE A 17 9.27 -2.62 11.07
CA ILE A 17 8.94 -1.44 10.29
C ILE A 17 9.45 -1.75 8.88
N ALA A 18 8.55 -2.18 7.99
CA ALA A 18 8.86 -2.25 6.58
C ALA A 18 9.02 -0.81 6.09
N LEU A 19 10.25 -0.41 5.77
CA LEU A 19 10.51 0.85 5.10
C LEU A 19 10.20 0.64 3.61
N ALA A 20 8.93 0.72 3.23
CA ALA A 20 8.54 0.94 1.85
C ALA A 20 8.81 2.43 1.54
N GLN A 21 10.09 2.78 1.33
CA GLN A 21 10.43 4.16 1.03
C GLN A 21 10.13 4.43 -0.44
N THR A 22 9.08 5.20 -0.67
CA THR A 22 8.72 5.69 -1.99
C THR A 22 9.71 6.76 -2.46
N PHE A 23 9.75 7.00 -3.78
CA PHE A 23 10.67 7.96 -4.39
C PHE A 23 10.02 8.63 -5.59
N THR A 24 10.51 9.82 -5.91
CA THR A 24 10.11 10.60 -7.08
C THR A 24 11.31 10.81 -7.99
N ASP A 25 11.09 10.76 -9.31
CA ASP A 25 12.11 11.10 -10.30
C ASP A 25 12.36 12.62 -10.36
N CYS A 26 11.36 13.42 -10.00
CA CYS A 26 11.44 14.88 -9.99
C CYS A 26 10.62 15.47 -8.85
N ASP A 27 11.30 16.04 -7.85
CA ASP A 27 10.65 16.72 -6.73
C ASP A 27 10.40 18.22 -7.05
N PRO A 28 9.13 18.65 -7.21
CA PRO A 28 8.80 20.02 -7.59
C PRO A 28 9.05 21.05 -6.46
N THR A 29 9.35 20.61 -5.23
CA THR A 29 9.77 21.51 -4.14
C THR A 29 11.23 21.95 -4.29
N ASN A 30 12.02 21.19 -5.04
CA ASN A 30 13.46 21.39 -5.20
C ASN A 30 13.85 21.84 -6.61
N THR A 31 13.07 21.51 -7.63
CA THR A 31 13.34 21.85 -9.03
C THR A 31 12.06 22.10 -9.83
N THR A 32 12.19 22.61 -11.05
CA THR A 32 11.08 22.65 -12.01
C THR A 32 10.91 21.27 -12.65
N CYS A 33 9.73 20.67 -12.46
CA CYS A 33 9.36 19.37 -13.05
C CYS A 33 8.45 19.51 -14.26
N PRO A 34 8.40 18.49 -15.15
CA PRO A 34 7.32 18.37 -16.13
C PRO A 34 5.95 18.39 -15.45
N ALA A 35 4.92 18.78 -16.20
CA ALA A 35 3.55 18.72 -15.69
C ALA A 35 3.04 17.28 -15.66
N ASP A 36 2.39 16.90 -14.57
CA ASP A 36 1.73 15.62 -14.43
C ASP A 36 0.56 15.46 -15.41
N THR A 37 0.37 14.23 -15.88
CA THR A 37 -0.83 13.88 -16.64
C THR A 37 -2.00 13.78 -15.67
N GLY A 38 -2.95 14.72 -15.73
CA GLY A 38 -4.16 14.66 -14.91
C GLY A 38 -5.22 13.72 -15.49
N LEU A 39 -6.06 13.14 -14.64
CA LEU A 39 -7.27 12.43 -15.08
C LEU A 39 -8.21 13.39 -15.84
N PRO A 40 -8.53 13.16 -17.13
CA PRO A 40 -9.30 14.10 -17.94
C PRO A 40 -10.82 13.96 -17.75
N SER A 41 -11.26 13.34 -16.67
CA SER A 41 -12.67 13.06 -16.35
C SER A 41 -12.95 13.24 -14.87
N SER A 42 -14.24 13.36 -14.51
CA SER A 42 -14.66 13.43 -13.10
C SER A 42 -14.67 12.08 -12.38
N SER A 43 -14.53 10.99 -13.12
CA SER A 43 -14.52 9.62 -12.58
C SER A 43 -13.75 8.69 -13.50
N TYR A 44 -13.19 7.65 -12.90
CA TYR A 44 -12.48 6.57 -13.56
C TYR A 44 -12.83 5.27 -12.83
N THR A 45 -12.93 4.15 -13.54
CA THR A 45 -13.19 2.84 -12.95
C THR A 45 -12.41 1.80 -13.73
N ALA A 46 -11.70 0.95 -12.98
CA ALA A 46 -10.93 -0.17 -13.48
C ALA A 46 -11.53 -1.47 -12.92
N ASP A 47 -12.15 -2.28 -13.78
CA ASP A 47 -12.62 -3.61 -13.40
C ASP A 47 -11.52 -4.64 -13.74
N PHE A 48 -10.70 -4.95 -12.73
CA PHE A 48 -9.58 -5.87 -12.90
C PHE A 48 -10.01 -7.30 -13.26
N THR A 49 -11.25 -7.69 -12.99
CA THR A 49 -11.77 -9.03 -13.34
C THR A 49 -11.87 -9.24 -14.85
N GLN A 50 -11.89 -8.16 -15.64
CA GLN A 50 -11.96 -8.18 -17.10
C GLN A 50 -10.57 -8.28 -17.78
N GLY A 51 -9.50 -8.42 -16.99
CA GLY A 51 -8.14 -8.58 -17.49
C GLY A 51 -7.49 -7.29 -18.00
N ALA A 52 -6.32 -7.43 -18.64
CA ALA A 52 -5.44 -6.31 -18.99
C ALA A 52 -6.10 -5.25 -19.88
N SER A 53 -6.96 -5.65 -20.84
CA SER A 53 -7.56 -4.70 -21.79
C SER A 53 -8.51 -3.70 -21.16
N ALA A 54 -9.12 -4.05 -20.02
CA ALA A 54 -10.07 -3.17 -19.32
C ALA A 54 -9.39 -2.12 -18.44
N ASN A 55 -8.08 -2.27 -18.18
CA ASN A 55 -7.34 -1.50 -17.19
C ASN A 55 -6.14 -0.79 -17.82
N ALA A 56 -6.33 -0.29 -19.05
CA ALA A 56 -5.26 0.24 -19.91
C ALA A 56 -4.61 1.56 -19.44
N SER A 57 -5.06 2.15 -18.33
CA SER A 57 -4.50 3.38 -17.75
C SER A 57 -3.65 3.10 -16.50
N TRP A 58 -3.02 1.92 -16.48
CA TRP A 58 -2.15 1.45 -15.43
C TRP A 58 -0.85 0.93 -16.02
N SER A 59 0.25 1.32 -15.39
CA SER A 59 1.59 0.85 -15.71
C SER A 59 2.18 0.05 -14.56
N GLY A 60 2.94 -0.99 -14.88
CA GLY A 60 3.70 -1.75 -13.89
C GLY A 60 5.02 -1.05 -13.58
N ALA A 61 5.41 -1.03 -12.30
CA ALA A 61 6.74 -0.60 -11.89
C ALA A 61 7.82 -1.53 -12.44
N ALA A 62 9.09 -1.14 -12.32
CA ALA A 62 10.22 -1.95 -12.76
C ALA A 62 10.12 -3.39 -12.22
N TYR A 63 10.32 -4.36 -13.10
CA TYR A 63 10.24 -5.80 -12.80
C TYR A 63 8.86 -6.32 -12.37
N THR A 64 7.80 -5.52 -12.52
CA THR A 64 6.42 -5.98 -12.33
C THR A 64 5.84 -6.51 -13.64
N THR A 65 5.27 -7.71 -13.58
CA THR A 65 4.34 -8.21 -14.61
C THR A 65 2.99 -8.37 -13.94
N VAL A 66 1.97 -7.70 -14.47
CA VAL A 66 0.62 -7.76 -13.91
C VAL A 66 -0.06 -9.01 -14.41
N GLU A 67 -0.37 -9.92 -13.49
CA GLU A 67 -1.18 -11.10 -13.77
C GLU A 67 -2.64 -10.82 -13.39
N TYR A 68 -3.55 -11.47 -14.10
CA TYR A 68 -4.99 -11.32 -13.90
C TYR A 68 -5.59 -12.71 -13.74
N GLY A 69 -6.22 -12.96 -12.59
CA GLY A 69 -7.03 -14.15 -12.34
C GLY A 69 -8.52 -13.83 -12.36
N ASP A 70 -9.34 -14.83 -12.03
CA ASP A 70 -10.82 -14.69 -12.00
C ASP A 70 -11.31 -13.59 -11.05
N ASN A 71 -10.49 -13.18 -10.07
CA ASN A 71 -10.81 -12.14 -9.10
C ASN A 71 -10.07 -10.81 -9.34
N GLY A 72 -9.44 -10.63 -10.49
CA GLY A 72 -8.74 -9.41 -10.86
C GLY A 72 -7.22 -9.51 -10.81
N ALA A 73 -6.56 -8.36 -10.60
CA ALA A 73 -5.10 -8.25 -10.62
C ALA A 73 -4.48 -9.00 -9.43
N VAL A 74 -3.37 -9.68 -9.68
CA VAL A 74 -2.71 -10.56 -8.71
C VAL A 74 -1.29 -10.05 -8.44
N PHE A 75 -0.99 -9.83 -7.15
CA PHE A 75 0.29 -9.31 -6.67
C PHE A 75 0.99 -10.39 -5.84
N THR A 76 1.78 -11.23 -6.53
CA THR A 76 2.42 -12.41 -5.92
C THR A 76 3.86 -12.13 -5.48
N ILE A 77 4.19 -12.50 -4.23
CA ILE A 77 5.56 -12.52 -3.69
C ILE A 77 5.91 -13.97 -3.34
N GLU A 78 6.77 -14.60 -4.15
CA GLU A 78 7.25 -15.98 -3.99
C GLU A 78 8.71 -16.05 -3.52
N LYS A 79 9.51 -15.04 -3.84
CA LYS A 79 10.94 -15.00 -3.51
C LYS A 79 11.42 -13.58 -3.20
N SER A 80 12.56 -13.52 -2.53
CA SER A 80 13.25 -12.27 -2.19
C SER A 80 13.43 -11.38 -3.42
N GLY A 81 13.14 -10.08 -3.24
CA GLY A 81 13.30 -9.05 -4.27
C GLY A 81 12.08 -8.87 -5.18
N GLN A 82 10.99 -9.63 -4.99
CA GLN A 82 9.73 -9.35 -5.66
C GLN A 82 8.93 -8.28 -4.91
N ALA A 83 8.52 -7.25 -5.65
CA ALA A 83 7.63 -6.19 -5.19
C ALA A 83 6.73 -5.80 -6.39
N PRO A 84 5.72 -6.62 -6.72
CA PRO A 84 4.82 -6.30 -7.81
C PRO A 84 4.01 -5.05 -7.48
N THR A 85 4.12 -4.03 -8.33
CA THR A 85 3.47 -2.72 -8.13
C THR A 85 2.89 -2.20 -9.45
N ILE A 86 1.65 -1.69 -9.40
CA ILE A 86 1.05 -0.94 -10.49
C ILE A 86 0.73 0.49 -10.03
N GLN A 87 0.76 1.42 -10.96
CA GLN A 87 0.43 2.83 -10.75
C GLN A 87 -0.47 3.32 -11.88
N THR A 88 -1.33 4.29 -11.60
CA THR A 88 -2.12 4.95 -12.64
C THR A 88 -1.21 5.76 -13.57
N ASP A 89 -1.56 5.84 -14.85
CA ASP A 89 -0.87 6.70 -15.82
C ASP A 89 -1.23 8.19 -15.67
N PHE A 90 -2.07 8.50 -14.68
CA PHE A 90 -2.57 9.83 -14.39
C PHE A 90 -2.57 10.12 -12.89
N TYR A 91 -2.62 11.41 -12.56
CA TYR A 91 -2.79 11.95 -11.23
C TYR A 91 -4.22 12.47 -11.05
N ILE A 92 -4.67 12.50 -9.80
CA ILE A 92 -5.90 13.19 -9.41
C ILE A 92 -5.53 14.35 -8.49
N PHE A 93 -6.36 15.39 -8.49
CA PHE A 93 -6.19 16.51 -7.56
C PHE A 93 -7.44 16.67 -6.71
N PHE A 94 -7.35 16.14 -5.49
CA PHE A 94 -8.48 15.85 -4.61
C PHE A 94 -9.46 14.82 -5.22
N GLY A 95 -10.44 14.41 -4.43
CA GLY A 95 -11.48 13.48 -4.83
C GLY A 95 -11.56 12.29 -3.89
N ARG A 96 -11.83 11.12 -4.46
CA ARG A 96 -12.00 9.85 -3.76
C ARG A 96 -11.36 8.75 -4.59
N VAL A 97 -10.64 7.87 -3.91
CA VAL A 97 -10.15 6.61 -4.45
C VAL A 97 -10.83 5.52 -3.63
N ASP A 98 -11.39 4.53 -4.32
CA ASP A 98 -11.93 3.32 -3.70
C ASP A 98 -11.19 2.13 -4.30
N VAL A 99 -10.69 1.23 -3.44
CA VAL A 99 -10.02 0.00 -3.87
C VAL A 99 -10.70 -1.19 -3.21
N THR A 100 -11.13 -2.15 -4.03
CA THR A 100 -11.60 -3.43 -3.51
C THR A 100 -10.49 -4.46 -3.58
N MET A 101 -10.00 -4.92 -2.42
CA MET A 101 -8.87 -5.82 -2.33
C MET A 101 -9.05 -6.91 -1.28
N LYS A 102 -8.25 -7.98 -1.43
CA LYS A 102 -8.00 -8.99 -0.40
C LYS A 102 -6.49 -9.08 -0.19
N ALA A 103 -6.04 -8.83 1.03
CA ALA A 103 -4.62 -8.71 1.33
C ALA A 103 -3.89 -10.07 1.24
N ALA A 104 -2.61 -10.03 0.91
CA ALA A 104 -1.77 -11.23 0.91
C ALA A 104 -1.48 -11.69 2.35
N ALA A 105 -1.51 -13.01 2.56
CA ALA A 105 -1.07 -13.63 3.82
C ALA A 105 0.44 -13.88 3.81
N GLY A 106 1.02 -14.03 4.99
CA GLY A 106 2.43 -14.37 5.18
C GLY A 106 3.14 -13.37 6.08
N THR A 107 3.88 -13.87 7.06
CA THR A 107 4.62 -13.01 7.99
C THR A 107 5.61 -12.13 7.25
N GLY A 108 5.47 -10.82 7.41
CA GLY A 108 6.35 -9.82 6.77
C GLY A 108 5.98 -9.47 5.32
N ILE A 109 4.93 -10.08 4.76
CA ILE A 109 4.33 -9.62 3.50
C ILE A 109 3.45 -8.41 3.79
N VAL A 110 3.54 -7.40 2.93
CA VAL A 110 2.75 -6.18 3.03
C VAL A 110 1.97 -6.02 1.74
N SER A 111 0.67 -5.74 1.85
CA SER A 111 -0.18 -5.31 0.74
C SER A 111 -0.55 -3.85 0.96
N SER A 112 -0.34 -3.02 -0.06
CA SER A 112 -0.33 -1.56 0.09
C SER A 112 -1.28 -0.90 -0.91
N ILE A 113 -2.01 0.12 -0.48
CA ILE A 113 -2.68 1.10 -1.35
C ILE A 113 -2.03 2.44 -1.05
N VAL A 114 -1.46 3.10 -2.05
CA VAL A 114 -0.74 4.37 -1.85
C VAL A 114 -1.26 5.42 -2.82
N LEU A 115 -1.64 6.58 -2.29
CA LEU A 115 -1.81 7.82 -3.05
C LEU A 115 -0.56 8.66 -2.82
N GLU A 116 0.20 8.93 -3.87
CA GLU A 116 1.48 9.61 -3.79
C GLU A 116 1.61 10.70 -4.85
N SER A 117 2.11 11.87 -4.46
CA SER A 117 2.47 12.97 -5.35
C SER A 117 3.97 13.01 -5.65
N ASP A 118 4.35 13.77 -6.69
CA ASP A 118 5.74 13.99 -7.05
C ASP A 118 6.56 14.74 -5.99
N ASP A 119 5.92 15.45 -5.06
CA ASP A 119 6.60 16.02 -3.88
C ASP A 119 6.60 15.11 -2.66
N LEU A 120 6.11 13.87 -2.77
CA LEU A 120 6.01 12.89 -1.70
C LEU A 120 4.99 13.29 -0.59
N ASP A 121 3.94 14.03 -0.94
CA ASP A 121 2.71 13.97 -0.15
C ASP A 121 2.09 12.57 -0.38
N GLU A 122 1.76 11.87 0.70
CA GLU A 122 1.38 10.45 0.70
C GLU A 122 0.17 10.20 1.61
N ILE A 123 -0.75 9.36 1.18
CA ILE A 123 -1.79 8.74 2.02
C ILE A 123 -1.82 7.25 1.67
N ASP A 124 -1.68 6.39 2.66
CA ASP A 124 -1.52 4.96 2.42
C ASP A 124 -2.33 4.07 3.37
N TRP A 125 -2.58 2.86 2.91
CA TRP A 125 -3.17 1.74 3.64
C TRP A 125 -2.29 0.52 3.55
N GLU A 126 -1.82 0.02 4.69
CA GLU A 126 -0.89 -1.11 4.78
C GLU A 126 -1.53 -2.30 5.52
N PHE A 127 -1.66 -3.42 4.81
CA PHE A 127 -2.14 -4.68 5.36
C PHE A 127 -0.95 -5.61 5.59
N ILE A 128 -0.74 -6.02 6.85
CA ILE A 128 0.38 -6.90 7.21
C ILE A 128 -0.09 -8.35 7.17
N GLY A 129 0.52 -9.18 6.33
CA GLY A 129 0.10 -10.58 6.13
C GLY A 129 0.22 -11.50 7.35
N GLY A 130 0.83 -11.02 8.44
CA GLY A 130 0.84 -11.67 9.75
C GLY A 130 -0.25 -11.18 10.73
N ASP A 131 -1.03 -10.17 10.34
CA ASP A 131 -2.12 -9.58 11.12
C ASP A 131 -3.43 -9.60 10.31
N ASN A 132 -4.33 -10.52 10.66
CA ASN A 132 -5.62 -10.68 9.97
C ASN A 132 -6.76 -9.86 10.60
N GLY A 133 -6.44 -8.99 11.57
CA GLY A 133 -7.44 -8.24 12.33
C GLY A 133 -7.39 -6.73 12.11
N HIS A 134 -6.41 -6.23 11.34
CA HIS A 134 -6.19 -4.81 11.19
C HIS A 134 -5.69 -4.41 9.80
N VAL A 135 -5.93 -3.14 9.49
CA VAL A 135 -5.23 -2.37 8.46
C VAL A 135 -4.60 -1.15 9.12
N GLN A 136 -3.44 -0.73 8.63
CA GLN A 136 -2.80 0.51 9.06
C GLN A 136 -3.13 1.62 8.06
N SER A 137 -3.57 2.78 8.53
CA SER A 137 -3.55 4.00 7.71
C SER A 137 -2.36 4.85 8.10
N ASN A 138 -1.74 5.52 7.14
CA ASN A 138 -0.67 6.47 7.39
C ASN A 138 -0.72 7.63 6.38
N PHE A 139 0.10 8.65 6.62
CA PHE A 139 0.26 9.75 5.67
C PHE A 139 1.64 10.40 5.78
N TYR A 140 2.14 10.95 4.69
CA TYR A 140 3.33 11.80 4.66
C TYR A 140 3.05 13.13 3.99
N GLY A 141 3.70 14.18 4.50
CA GLY A 141 3.70 15.49 3.87
C GLY A 141 5.11 15.77 3.39
N LYS A 142 5.30 15.88 2.09
CA LYS A 142 6.57 16.26 1.46
C LYS A 142 7.73 15.35 1.81
N GLY A 143 7.47 14.04 1.89
CA GLY A 143 8.46 13.02 2.25
C GLY A 143 9.01 13.18 3.67
N ASN A 144 8.33 13.95 4.53
CA ASN A 144 8.82 14.23 5.86
C ASN A 144 8.68 12.98 6.77
N THR A 145 9.82 12.36 7.08
CA THR A 145 9.95 11.17 7.93
C THR A 145 10.56 11.50 9.30
N THR A 146 10.58 12.78 9.72
CA THR A 146 11.18 13.19 11.01
C THR A 146 10.46 12.64 12.24
N SER A 147 9.24 12.14 12.08
CA SER A 147 8.42 11.49 13.11
C SER A 147 7.63 10.31 12.53
N TYR A 148 7.17 9.43 13.42
CA TYR A 148 6.40 8.22 13.09
C TYR A 148 5.10 8.13 13.90
N ASP A 149 4.47 9.27 14.18
CA ASP A 149 3.26 9.41 14.99
C ASP A 149 1.96 9.40 14.17
N ARG A 150 2.05 9.04 12.89
CA ARG A 150 0.99 9.19 11.89
C ARG A 150 0.23 7.89 11.57
N VAL A 151 0.79 6.75 11.99
CA VAL A 151 0.14 5.45 11.83
C VAL A 151 -1.07 5.31 12.76
N ILE A 152 -2.18 4.82 12.21
CA ILE A 152 -3.36 4.43 12.97
C ILE A 152 -3.75 3.01 12.56
N TYR A 153 -4.05 2.17 13.55
CA TYR A 153 -4.52 0.80 13.33
C TYR A 153 -6.04 0.78 13.38
N HIS A 154 -6.66 0.34 12.29
CA HIS A 154 -8.11 0.18 12.18
C HIS A 154 -8.44 -1.31 12.27
N GLN A 155 -9.43 -1.65 13.08
CA GLN A 155 -9.87 -3.04 13.22
C GLN A 155 -10.71 -3.44 11.99
N VAL A 156 -10.20 -4.35 11.19
CA VAL A 156 -10.89 -4.92 10.03
C VAL A 156 -10.69 -6.43 10.08
N SER A 157 -11.79 -7.18 10.22
CA SER A 157 -11.70 -8.63 10.38
C SER A 157 -11.46 -9.31 9.04
N ASP A 158 -10.57 -10.29 9.06
CA ASP A 158 -10.40 -11.28 7.99
C ASP A 158 -9.85 -10.71 6.67
N VAL A 159 -9.02 -9.67 6.76
CA VAL A 159 -8.42 -8.94 5.61
C VAL A 159 -7.66 -9.82 4.62
N GLN A 160 -7.15 -10.98 5.02
CA GLN A 160 -6.48 -11.91 4.09
C GLN A 160 -7.41 -12.95 3.44
N ASN A 161 -8.62 -13.16 3.96
CA ASN A 161 -9.54 -14.15 3.40
C ASN A 161 -10.79 -13.54 2.76
N THR A 162 -11.14 -12.30 3.08
CA THR A 162 -12.30 -11.60 2.51
C THR A 162 -11.88 -10.35 1.73
N TRP A 163 -12.71 -9.99 0.76
CA TRP A 163 -12.57 -8.74 0.02
C TRP A 163 -13.17 -7.59 0.83
N HIS A 164 -12.43 -6.48 0.92
CA HIS A 164 -12.86 -5.24 1.55
C HIS A 164 -12.77 -4.10 0.54
N SER A 165 -13.62 -3.09 0.70
CA SER A 165 -13.55 -1.85 -0.07
C SER A 165 -13.12 -0.73 0.87
N GLU A 166 -11.94 -0.17 0.61
CA GLU A 166 -11.37 0.98 1.31
C GLU A 166 -11.40 2.22 0.43
#